data_AF-A0A6L6JAT7-F1
#
_entry.id   AF-A0A6L6JAT7-F1
#
_cell.length_a   1.000
_cell.length_b   1.000
_cell.length_c   1.000
_cell.angle_alpha   90.00
_cell.angle_beta   90.00
_cell.angle_gamma   90.00
#
_symmetry.space_group_name_H-M   'P 1'
#
loop_
_entity.id
_entity.type
_entity.pdbx_description
1 polymer ?
#
loop_
_entity_poly.entity_id
_entity_poly.type
_entity_poly.pdbx_seq_one_letter_code
_entity_poly.pdbx_strand_id
1 'polypeptide(L)'
;MINRTTARLMAICVACVATTAMAQTAVAQDNTTPPAQAGAGAAAATSGNAPVAAPAGDAPVVKAEGGKLVLPNGQDMTPDHMENGRWYNSEGIPTFKTAEDGTIDYATFSGYRRYSAECHVCHGPDGEGSTYAPALKNSVLTMDYYQFQEIVASGKQEVSKANNLVMPAFGTNKNVWCYIDDIYVYLLARGAGDLPRGRPAKKEAKSDDFTTQENSCMEG
;
A
#
# COMPACT_ATOMS: atom_id res chain seq x y z
N MET A 1 10.47 -4.69 -60.83
CA MET A 1 11.80 -5.34 -60.92
C MET A 1 12.11 -5.85 -59.50
N ILE A 2 11.81 -7.14 -59.20
CA ILE A 2 12.79 -8.26 -59.10
C ILE A 2 13.84 -7.92 -58.00
N ASN A 3 14.04 -8.59 -56.87
CA ASN A 3 13.94 -10.02 -56.49
C ASN A 3 13.95 -10.14 -54.94
N ARG A 4 13.12 -10.98 -54.31
CA ARG A 4 13.41 -12.33 -53.78
C ARG A 4 14.38 -12.45 -52.58
N THR A 5 13.79 -12.77 -51.43
CA THR A 5 14.09 -13.91 -50.50
C THR A 5 15.53 -14.39 -50.34
N THR A 6 16.00 -14.45 -49.07
CA THR A 6 16.56 -15.68 -48.47
C THR A 6 16.56 -15.62 -46.95
N ALA A 7 15.82 -16.55 -46.34
CA ALA A 7 16.02 -17.03 -44.98
C ALA A 7 17.23 -17.97 -44.89
N ARG A 8 17.56 -18.38 -43.65
CA ARG A 8 18.57 -19.37 -43.16
C ARG A 8 19.74 -18.67 -42.44
N LEU A 9 20.27 -19.13 -41.31
CA LEU A 9 20.20 -20.43 -40.65
C LEU A 9 20.60 -20.24 -39.17
N MET A 10 20.01 -21.06 -38.29
CA MET A 10 20.44 -21.30 -36.91
C MET A 10 21.94 -21.57 -36.79
N ALA A 11 22.56 -21.01 -35.76
CA ALA A 11 23.73 -21.58 -35.10
C ALA A 11 23.56 -21.43 -33.59
N ILE A 12 22.93 -22.43 -32.99
CA ILE A 12 22.87 -22.63 -31.53
C ILE A 12 24.21 -23.28 -31.14
N CYS A 13 25.12 -22.49 -30.57
CA CYS A 13 26.31 -23.01 -29.90
C CYS A 13 25.91 -23.47 -28.49
N VAL A 14 25.69 -24.78 -28.35
CA VAL A 14 25.63 -25.49 -27.08
C VAL A 14 27.03 -25.46 -26.46
N ALA A 15 27.22 -24.64 -25.43
CA ALA A 15 28.38 -24.71 -24.56
C ALA A 15 28.03 -25.60 -23.36
N CYS A 16 28.56 -26.82 -23.36
CA CYS A 16 28.57 -27.73 -22.22
C CYS A 16 29.45 -27.13 -21.11
N VAL A 17 28.83 -26.66 -20.01
CA VAL A 17 29.55 -26.35 -18.77
C VAL A 17 29.52 -27.59 -17.89
N ALA A 18 30.68 -28.22 -17.75
CA ALA A 18 30.91 -29.33 -16.85
C ALA A 18 30.82 -28.85 -15.40
N THR A 19 29.84 -29.35 -14.66
CA THR A 19 29.74 -29.16 -13.20
C THR A 19 30.60 -30.21 -12.49
N THR A 20 31.74 -29.77 -11.94
CA THR A 20 32.48 -30.53 -10.92
C THR A 20 31.71 -30.50 -9.61
N ALA A 21 31.27 -31.67 -9.16
CA ALA A 21 30.68 -31.88 -7.85
C ALA A 21 31.75 -31.76 -6.76
N MET A 22 31.60 -30.80 -5.85
CA MET A 22 32.31 -30.77 -4.58
C MET A 22 31.37 -31.28 -3.50
N ALA A 23 31.72 -32.44 -2.92
CA ALA A 23 31.06 -33.00 -1.76
C ALA A 23 31.32 -32.11 -0.54
N GLN A 24 30.26 -31.54 0.03
CA GLN A 24 30.31 -30.92 1.35
C GLN A 24 29.94 -31.97 2.41
N THR A 25 30.87 -32.15 3.34
CA THR A 25 30.71 -32.87 4.59
C THR A 25 29.63 -32.20 5.44
N ALA A 26 28.57 -32.95 5.73
CA ALA A 26 27.52 -32.56 6.66
C ALA A 26 28.08 -32.44 8.08
N VAL A 27 28.02 -31.25 8.65
CA VAL A 27 28.17 -31.04 10.09
C VAL A 27 26.77 -31.05 10.69
N ALA A 28 26.51 -32.01 11.59
CA ALA A 28 25.27 -32.11 12.34
C ALA A 28 25.10 -30.88 13.23
N GLN A 29 23.99 -30.15 13.07
CA GLN A 29 23.53 -29.17 14.04
C GLN A 29 22.55 -29.84 15.01
N ASP A 30 22.95 -29.84 16.27
CA ASP A 30 22.19 -30.33 17.41
C ASP A 30 21.00 -29.38 17.67
N ASN A 31 19.80 -29.82 17.32
CA ASN A 31 18.55 -29.09 17.59
C ASN A 31 18.09 -29.39 19.03
N THR A 32 18.58 -28.61 19.98
CA THR A 32 17.98 -28.50 21.31
C THR A 32 17.41 -27.10 21.52
N THR A 33 16.16 -26.91 21.08
CA THR A 33 15.31 -25.80 21.54
C THR A 33 13.96 -26.38 21.93
N PRO A 34 13.59 -26.37 23.23
CA PRO A 34 12.27 -26.84 23.67
C PRO A 34 11.16 -25.93 23.13
N PRO A 35 9.98 -26.47 22.79
CA PRO A 35 8.85 -25.67 22.34
C PRO A 35 8.30 -24.80 23.48
N ALA A 36 8.17 -23.50 23.23
CA ALA A 36 7.47 -22.59 24.12
C ALA A 36 5.98 -22.98 24.18
N GLN A 37 5.53 -23.35 25.38
CA GLN A 37 4.15 -23.73 25.66
C GLN A 37 3.19 -22.56 25.45
N ALA A 38 2.09 -22.86 24.77
CA ALA A 38 0.90 -22.04 24.73
C ALA A 38 0.33 -21.88 26.16
N GLY A 39 0.39 -20.66 26.68
CA GLY A 39 -0.28 -20.25 27.90
C GLY A 39 -1.50 -19.41 27.55
N ALA A 40 -2.67 -20.05 27.50
CA ALA A 40 -3.95 -19.36 27.58
C ALA A 40 -4.08 -18.73 28.97
N GLY A 41 -4.11 -17.40 29.02
CA GLY A 41 -4.33 -16.63 30.22
C GLY A 41 -5.23 -15.44 29.91
N ALA A 42 -6.54 -15.69 29.91
CA ALA A 42 -7.54 -14.63 29.92
C ALA A 42 -7.43 -13.90 31.27
N ALA A 43 -6.87 -12.69 31.24
CA ALA A 43 -6.95 -11.76 32.35
C ALA A 43 -7.75 -10.54 31.86
N ALA A 44 -8.93 -10.37 32.45
CA ALA A 44 -9.77 -9.20 32.31
C ALA A 44 -8.99 -7.95 32.73
N ALA A 45 -8.76 -7.03 31.80
CA ALA A 45 -8.33 -5.68 32.10
C ALA A 45 -9.58 -4.80 32.20
N THR A 46 -9.73 -4.20 33.36
CA THR A 46 -10.83 -3.32 33.75
C THR A 46 -10.82 -2.05 32.91
N SER A 47 -12.01 -1.59 32.51
CA SER A 47 -12.21 -0.32 31.81
C SER A 47 -11.83 0.85 32.73
N GLY A 48 -10.65 1.41 32.50
CA GLY A 48 -10.22 2.70 33.04
C GLY A 48 -10.37 3.76 31.97
N ASN A 49 -11.52 4.41 31.97
CA ASN A 49 -11.87 5.49 31.04
C ASN A 49 -11.12 6.78 31.46
N ALA A 50 -10.10 7.16 30.71
CA ALA A 50 -9.57 8.52 30.71
C ALA A 50 -9.64 9.05 29.27
N PRO A 51 -10.33 10.17 29.00
CA PRO A 51 -10.39 10.72 27.67
C PRO A 51 -9.02 11.35 27.39
N VAL A 52 -8.19 10.67 26.61
CA VAL A 52 -7.13 11.36 25.89
C VAL A 52 -7.85 12.15 24.81
N ALA A 53 -8.02 13.44 25.04
CA ALA A 53 -8.49 14.35 24.02
C ALA A 53 -7.50 14.27 22.85
N ALA A 54 -7.88 13.54 21.79
CA ALA A 54 -7.24 13.68 20.51
C ALA A 54 -7.41 15.16 20.09
N PRO A 55 -6.34 15.87 19.71
CA PRO A 55 -6.53 17.18 19.13
C PRO A 55 -7.35 17.02 17.86
N ALA A 56 -8.57 17.54 17.89
CA ALA A 56 -9.28 17.94 16.69
C ALA A 56 -8.53 19.15 16.11
N GLY A 57 -8.21 19.10 14.81
CA GLY A 57 -7.67 20.25 14.07
C GLY A 57 -6.18 20.15 13.78
N ASP A 58 -5.87 19.60 12.61
CA ASP A 58 -5.22 20.33 11.51
C ASP A 58 -4.93 19.30 10.40
N ALA A 59 -5.77 19.30 9.36
CA ALA A 59 -5.38 18.63 8.12
C ALA A 59 -4.16 19.37 7.55
N PRO A 60 -3.08 18.69 7.16
CA PRO A 60 -1.95 19.39 6.55
C PRO A 60 -2.42 20.07 5.27
N VAL A 61 -2.15 21.37 5.18
CA VAL A 61 -2.58 22.21 4.07
C VAL A 61 -1.88 21.73 2.80
N VAL A 62 -2.63 21.04 1.93
CA VAL A 62 -2.24 20.87 0.53
C VAL A 62 -2.31 22.24 -0.14
N LYS A 63 -1.20 22.70 -0.72
CA LYS A 63 -1.17 24.02 -1.35
C LYS A 63 -1.60 23.88 -2.80
N ALA A 64 -2.62 24.64 -3.19
CA ALA A 64 -2.91 24.87 -4.59
C ALA A 64 -1.95 25.96 -5.11
N GLU A 65 -0.83 25.57 -5.74
CA GLU A 65 0.12 26.50 -6.35
C GLU A 65 0.05 26.38 -7.88
N GLY A 66 -0.26 27.49 -8.57
CA GLY A 66 -0.30 27.51 -10.03
C GLY A 66 -1.33 26.56 -10.67
N GLY A 67 -2.38 26.19 -9.93
CA GLY A 67 -3.38 25.20 -10.34
C GLY A 67 -3.00 23.74 -10.03
N LYS A 68 -1.82 23.50 -9.45
CA LYS A 68 -1.40 22.18 -8.97
C LYS A 68 -1.75 21.99 -7.51
N LEU A 69 -2.23 20.81 -7.17
CA LEU A 69 -2.39 20.34 -5.81
C LEU A 69 -1.06 19.73 -5.35
N VAL A 70 -0.36 20.34 -4.39
CA VAL A 70 0.97 19.88 -3.96
C VAL A 70 0.97 19.51 -2.48
N LEU A 71 1.49 18.32 -2.18
CA LEU A 71 1.66 17.80 -0.83
C LEU A 71 2.79 18.53 -0.07
N PRO A 72 2.79 18.51 1.28
CA PRO A 72 3.88 19.07 2.08
C PRO A 72 5.28 18.52 1.76
N ASN A 73 5.38 17.29 1.25
CA ASN A 73 6.64 16.67 0.79
C ASN A 73 7.09 17.14 -0.61
N GLY A 74 6.30 17.97 -1.30
CA GLY A 74 6.59 18.47 -2.65
C GLY A 74 5.99 17.65 -3.80
N GLN A 75 5.34 16.52 -3.52
CA GLN A 75 4.71 15.69 -4.55
C GLN A 75 3.46 16.38 -5.13
N ASP A 76 3.36 16.44 -6.46
CA ASP A 76 2.14 16.86 -7.15
C ASP A 76 1.08 15.77 -7.02
N MET A 77 -0.15 16.11 -6.64
CA MET A 77 -1.28 15.20 -6.57
C MET A 77 -2.39 15.57 -7.56
N THR A 78 -2.14 16.52 -8.46
CA THR A 78 -3.10 16.94 -9.49
C THR A 78 -3.41 15.76 -10.42
N PRO A 79 -4.67 15.34 -10.56
CA PRO A 79 -5.05 14.30 -11.50
C PRO A 79 -4.80 14.75 -12.94
N ASP A 80 -4.05 13.96 -13.68
CA ASP A 80 -3.64 14.26 -15.05
C ASP A 80 -4.33 13.30 -16.04
N HIS A 81 -4.09 12.00 -15.90
CA HIS A 81 -4.65 10.98 -16.77
C HIS A 81 -5.18 9.78 -15.99
N MET A 82 -5.98 8.97 -16.67
CA MET A 82 -6.53 7.73 -16.13
C MET A 82 -5.94 6.55 -16.88
N GLU A 83 -5.46 5.56 -16.14
CA GLU A 83 -4.94 4.29 -16.67
C GLU A 83 -5.48 3.15 -15.82
N ASN A 84 -5.92 2.05 -16.43
CA ASN A 84 -6.41 0.85 -15.72
C ASN A 84 -7.48 1.14 -14.65
N GLY A 85 -8.32 2.17 -14.89
CA GLY A 85 -9.35 2.63 -13.96
C GLY A 85 -8.85 3.38 -12.71
N ARG A 86 -7.61 3.89 -12.72
CA ARG A 86 -7.00 4.71 -11.65
C ARG A 86 -6.52 6.04 -12.22
N TRP A 87 -6.57 7.08 -11.39
CA TRP A 87 -6.01 8.38 -11.74
C TRP A 87 -4.54 8.45 -11.36
N TYR A 88 -3.75 9.09 -12.21
CA TYR A 88 -2.33 9.34 -12.00
C TYR A 88 -2.03 10.83 -12.22
N ASN A 89 -1.00 11.33 -11.53
CA ASN A 89 -0.46 12.67 -11.79
C ASN A 89 0.45 12.67 -13.03
N SER A 90 1.00 13.83 -13.39
CA SER A 90 1.93 13.96 -14.53
C SER A 90 3.25 13.19 -14.38
N GLU A 91 3.56 12.70 -13.19
CA GLU A 91 4.76 11.92 -12.86
C GLU A 91 4.48 10.41 -12.82
N GLY A 92 3.24 9.98 -13.09
CA GLY A 92 2.84 8.57 -13.03
C GLY A 92 2.64 8.03 -11.61
N ILE A 93 2.45 8.91 -10.61
CA ILE A 93 2.11 8.54 -9.23
C ILE A 93 0.59 8.49 -9.08
N PRO A 94 0.02 7.43 -8.48
CA PRO A 94 -1.42 7.35 -8.24
C PRO A 94 -1.95 8.55 -7.45
N THR A 95 -3.10 9.08 -7.86
CA THR A 95 -3.82 10.13 -7.13
C THR A 95 -5.33 9.86 -7.15
N PHE A 96 -6.09 10.64 -6.38
CA PHE A 96 -7.55 10.57 -6.33
C PHE A 96 -8.17 11.68 -7.16
N LYS A 97 -9.43 11.48 -7.56
CA LYS A 97 -10.24 12.55 -8.16
C LYS A 97 -11.60 12.60 -7.51
N THR A 98 -12.03 13.81 -7.17
CA THR A 98 -13.34 14.08 -6.58
C THR A 98 -14.09 15.05 -7.49
N ALA A 99 -15.31 14.69 -7.89
CA ALA A 99 -16.20 15.59 -8.61
C ALA A 99 -16.78 16.66 -7.68
N GLU A 100 -17.25 17.77 -8.25
CA GLU A 100 -17.82 18.91 -7.50
C GLU A 100 -18.98 18.50 -6.58
N ASP A 101 -19.71 17.45 -6.94
CA ASP A 101 -20.86 16.94 -6.17
C ASP A 101 -20.48 15.95 -5.04
N GLY A 102 -19.17 15.78 -4.80
CA GLY A 102 -18.59 14.88 -3.81
C GLY A 102 -18.47 13.42 -4.25
N THR A 103 -18.72 13.11 -5.52
CA THR A 103 -18.46 11.76 -6.08
C THR A 103 -16.96 11.52 -6.19
N ILE A 104 -16.46 10.50 -5.50
CA ILE A 104 -15.06 10.07 -5.62
C ILE A 104 -14.87 9.06 -6.75
N ASP A 105 -13.67 9.01 -7.30
CA ASP A 105 -13.26 7.96 -8.23
C ASP A 105 -13.39 6.56 -7.59
N TYR A 106 -13.50 5.54 -8.43
CA TYR A 106 -13.72 4.18 -7.94
C TYR A 106 -12.51 3.64 -7.15
N ALA A 107 -11.28 3.99 -7.52
CA ALA A 107 -10.08 3.50 -6.84
C ALA A 107 -9.99 4.01 -5.40
N THR A 108 -10.35 5.28 -5.15
CA THR A 108 -10.48 5.84 -3.80
C THR A 108 -11.53 5.09 -2.97
N PHE A 109 -12.66 4.71 -3.57
CA PHE A 109 -13.66 3.89 -2.88
C PHE A 109 -13.19 2.45 -2.62
N SER A 110 -12.48 1.85 -3.58
CA SER A 110 -11.83 0.55 -3.41
C SER A 110 -10.84 0.61 -2.25
N GLY A 111 -10.00 1.64 -2.20
CA GLY A 111 -9.05 1.90 -1.13
C GLY A 111 -9.68 1.99 0.23
N TYR A 112 -10.82 2.69 0.36
CA TYR A 112 -11.60 2.70 1.60
C TYR A 112 -11.94 1.28 2.07
N ARG A 113 -12.40 0.40 1.17
CA ARG A 113 -12.76 -0.99 1.51
C ARG A 113 -11.54 -1.81 1.92
N ARG A 114 -10.42 -1.68 1.21
CA ARG A 114 -9.19 -2.44 1.48
C ARG A 114 -8.53 -1.97 2.77
N TYR A 115 -8.44 -0.66 2.98
CA TYR A 115 -8.02 -0.07 4.25
C TYR A 115 -8.89 -0.55 5.42
N SER A 116 -10.21 -0.55 5.24
CA SER A 116 -11.17 -1.01 6.26
C SER A 116 -11.16 -2.51 6.48
N ALA A 117 -10.45 -3.30 5.67
CA ALA A 117 -10.29 -4.74 5.88
C ALA A 117 -8.93 -5.06 6.53
N GLU A 118 -7.87 -4.41 6.06
CA GLU A 118 -6.50 -4.86 6.34
C GLU A 118 -5.72 -3.89 7.27
N CYS A 119 -6.09 -2.61 7.31
CA CYS A 119 -5.26 -1.58 7.95
C CYS A 119 -5.92 -0.98 9.20
N HIS A 120 -7.25 -0.86 9.22
CA HIS A 120 -7.97 -0.11 10.25
C HIS A 120 -7.80 -0.68 11.67
N VAL A 121 -7.53 -1.97 11.79
CA VAL A 121 -7.38 -2.66 13.09
C VAL A 121 -6.24 -2.05 13.91
N CYS A 122 -5.17 -1.61 13.25
CA CYS A 122 -4.04 -0.96 13.89
C CYS A 122 -4.10 0.56 13.70
N HIS A 123 -4.42 1.03 12.50
CA HIS A 123 -4.34 2.45 12.15
C HIS A 123 -5.63 3.24 12.38
N GLY A 124 -6.60 2.63 13.08
CA GLY A 124 -7.86 3.26 13.44
C GLY A 124 -8.85 3.39 12.28
N PRO A 125 -10.08 3.84 12.54
CA PRO A 125 -11.01 4.22 11.48
C PRO A 125 -10.49 5.45 10.73
N ASP A 126 -10.79 5.51 9.43
CA ASP A 126 -10.49 6.68 8.57
C ASP A 126 -9.01 7.11 8.47
N GLY A 127 -8.04 6.32 8.93
CA GLY A 127 -6.63 6.73 8.95
C GLY A 127 -6.24 7.61 10.13
N GLU A 128 -7.08 7.70 11.17
CA GLU A 128 -6.88 8.59 12.32
C GLU A 128 -5.81 8.10 13.32
N GLY A 129 -5.31 6.89 13.15
CA GLY A 129 -4.37 6.28 14.07
C GLY A 129 -5.07 5.67 15.28
N SER A 130 -4.26 5.06 16.14
CA SER A 130 -4.70 4.49 17.40
C SER A 130 -3.59 4.63 18.45
N THR A 131 -3.82 4.11 19.65
CA THR A 131 -2.75 3.96 20.65
C THR A 131 -1.66 2.98 20.22
N TYR A 132 -1.89 2.18 19.17
CA TYR A 132 -0.96 1.16 18.68
C TYR A 132 -0.18 1.61 17.44
N ALA A 133 -0.78 2.40 16.55
CA ALA A 133 -0.16 2.76 15.26
C ALA A 133 -0.50 4.20 14.82
N PRO A 134 0.36 4.84 14.00
CA PRO A 134 0.20 6.25 13.63
C PRO A 134 -1.01 6.51 12.72
N ALA A 135 -1.41 7.78 12.66
CA ALA A 135 -2.45 8.30 11.78
C ALA A 135 -1.98 8.34 10.32
N LEU A 136 -2.32 7.30 9.55
CA LEU A 136 -1.83 7.16 8.17
C LEU A 136 -2.26 8.29 7.25
N LYS A 137 -3.41 8.93 7.48
CA LYS A 137 -3.85 10.08 6.68
C LYS A 137 -2.86 11.26 6.76
N ASN A 138 -2.12 11.38 7.87
CA ASN A 138 -1.09 12.41 8.04
C ASN A 138 0.25 11.92 7.48
N SER A 139 0.56 10.63 7.69
CA SER A 139 1.80 10.02 7.21
C SER A 139 1.97 10.19 5.69
N VAL A 140 0.95 9.87 4.90
CA VAL A 140 0.99 9.92 3.42
C VAL A 140 1.19 11.31 2.82
N LEU A 141 1.06 12.37 3.62
CA LEU A 141 1.29 13.75 3.19
C LEU A 141 2.76 14.17 3.35
N THR A 142 3.53 13.39 4.11
CA THR A 142 4.92 13.69 4.49
C THR A 142 5.92 12.67 3.98
N MET A 143 5.46 11.47 3.57
CA MET A 143 6.26 10.46 2.87
C MET A 143 5.88 10.45 1.39
N ASP A 144 6.83 10.16 0.51
CA ASP A 144 6.51 9.91 -0.90
C ASP A 144 5.82 8.56 -1.11
N TYR A 145 5.17 8.39 -2.26
CA TYR A 145 4.43 7.18 -2.62
C TYR A 145 5.30 5.90 -2.62
N TYR A 146 6.57 6.00 -3.03
CA TYR A 146 7.45 4.82 -3.09
C TYR A 146 7.89 4.39 -1.70
N GLN A 147 8.13 5.33 -0.79
CA GLN A 147 8.37 5.05 0.62
C GLN A 147 7.15 4.40 1.29
N PHE A 148 5.94 4.87 0.96
CA PHE A 148 4.70 4.21 1.41
C PHE A 148 4.65 2.75 0.95
N GLN A 149 4.89 2.49 -0.35
CA GLN A 149 4.93 1.13 -0.89
C GLN A 149 6.00 0.26 -0.23
N GLU A 150 7.21 0.78 -0.04
CA GLU A 150 8.32 0.06 0.60
C GLU A 150 7.94 -0.39 2.01
N ILE A 151 7.39 0.52 2.82
CA ILE A 151 6.95 0.23 4.19
C ILE A 151 5.83 -0.81 4.20
N VAL A 152 4.84 -0.69 3.30
CA VAL A 152 3.74 -1.67 3.25
C VAL A 152 4.23 -3.03 2.76
N ALA A 153 5.10 -3.07 1.74
CA ALA A 153 5.64 -4.30 1.20
C ALA A 153 6.48 -5.05 2.21
N SER A 154 7.40 -4.34 2.87
CA SER A 154 8.46 -4.92 3.71
C SER A 154 8.13 -4.94 5.20
N GLY A 155 7.09 -4.21 5.62
CA GLY A 155 6.80 -3.94 7.01
C GLY A 155 7.79 -2.95 7.63
N LYS A 156 7.61 -2.64 8.91
CA LYS A 156 8.47 -1.72 9.66
C LYS A 156 8.54 -2.14 11.12
N GLN A 157 9.74 -2.11 11.70
CA GLN A 157 9.94 -2.45 13.11
C GLN A 157 10.71 -1.35 13.83
N GLU A 158 10.24 -0.98 15.02
CA GLU A 158 10.96 -0.17 15.98
C GLU A 158 10.92 -0.88 17.33
N VAL A 159 11.91 -1.75 17.56
CA VAL A 159 12.02 -2.55 18.76
C VAL A 159 13.20 -2.05 19.60
N SER A 160 12.91 -1.63 20.82
CA SER A 160 13.89 -1.19 21.81
C SER A 160 13.42 -1.60 23.21
N LYS A 161 14.16 -1.25 24.26
CA LYS A 161 13.69 -1.45 25.64
C LYS A 161 12.42 -0.64 25.97
N ALA A 162 12.16 0.44 25.22
CA ALA A 162 11.05 1.35 25.46
C ALA A 162 9.88 1.13 24.48
N ASN A 163 10.15 0.64 23.28
CA ASN A 163 9.16 0.51 22.19
C ASN A 163 9.15 -0.91 21.64
N ASN A 164 7.98 -1.41 21.30
CA ASN A 164 7.81 -2.67 20.58
C ASN A 164 6.75 -2.49 19.48
N LEU A 165 7.10 -1.73 18.45
CA LEU A 165 6.21 -1.41 17.32
C LEU A 165 6.60 -2.27 16.12
N VAL A 166 5.65 -3.06 15.63
CA VAL A 166 5.84 -3.94 14.48
C VAL A 166 4.65 -3.78 13.54
N MET A 167 4.92 -3.22 12.36
CA MET A 167 4.04 -3.28 11.20
C MET A 167 4.43 -4.50 10.37
N PRO A 168 3.53 -5.49 10.17
CA PRO A 168 3.80 -6.64 9.33
C PRO A 168 4.09 -6.27 7.87
N ALA A 169 4.79 -7.15 7.17
CA ALA A 169 4.99 -7.06 5.73
C ALA A 169 3.74 -7.53 4.98
N PHE A 170 3.29 -6.77 3.98
CA PHE A 170 2.10 -7.09 3.17
C PHE A 170 2.42 -7.31 1.68
N GLY A 171 3.69 -7.30 1.28
CA GLY A 171 4.08 -7.45 -0.13
C GLY A 171 3.67 -8.76 -0.80
N THR A 172 3.36 -9.80 0.00
CA THR A 172 2.83 -11.09 -0.49
C THR A 172 1.34 -11.28 -0.23
N ASN A 173 0.68 -10.36 0.47
CA ASN A 173 -0.77 -10.42 0.68
C ASN A 173 -1.48 -9.74 -0.50
N LYS A 174 -2.03 -10.56 -1.41
CA LYS A 174 -2.77 -10.06 -2.59
C LYS A 174 -3.95 -9.15 -2.25
N ASN A 175 -4.59 -9.30 -1.08
CA ASN A 175 -5.67 -8.40 -0.66
C ASN A 175 -5.20 -6.98 -0.32
N VAL A 176 -3.89 -6.79 -0.15
CA VAL A 176 -3.24 -5.48 0.03
C VAL A 176 -2.49 -5.08 -1.23
N TRP A 177 -1.56 -5.93 -1.69
CA TRP A 177 -0.59 -5.55 -2.72
C TRP A 177 -1.24 -5.25 -4.08
N CYS A 178 -2.28 -6.00 -4.47
CA CYS A 178 -3.02 -5.72 -5.70
C CYS A 178 -3.85 -4.43 -5.66
N TYR A 179 -3.96 -3.79 -4.48
CA TYR A 179 -4.74 -2.59 -4.23
C TYR A 179 -3.92 -1.52 -3.51
N ILE A 180 -2.59 -1.59 -3.58
CA ILE A 180 -1.72 -0.69 -2.83
C ILE A 180 -1.94 0.77 -3.24
N ASP A 181 -2.14 1.00 -4.53
CA ASP A 181 -2.48 2.30 -5.11
C ASP A 181 -3.81 2.81 -4.58
N ASP A 182 -4.83 1.95 -4.57
CA ASP A 182 -6.15 2.28 -4.08
C ASP A 182 -6.09 2.73 -2.60
N ILE A 183 -5.36 1.97 -1.76
CA ILE A 183 -5.18 2.29 -0.35
C ILE A 183 -4.45 3.63 -0.19
N TYR A 184 -3.41 3.86 -0.99
CA TYR A 184 -2.66 5.11 -0.99
C TYR A 184 -3.56 6.30 -1.32
N VAL A 185 -4.29 6.26 -2.44
CA VAL A 185 -5.13 7.40 -2.88
C VAL A 185 -6.30 7.64 -1.94
N TYR A 186 -6.83 6.60 -1.30
CA TYR A 186 -7.81 6.74 -0.21
C TYR A 186 -7.23 7.52 0.98
N LEU A 187 -6.06 7.13 1.47
CA LEU A 187 -5.39 7.83 2.58
C LEU A 187 -5.02 9.25 2.17
N LEU A 188 -4.63 9.46 0.92
CA LEU A 188 -4.31 10.77 0.36
C LEU A 188 -5.53 11.69 0.36
N ALA A 189 -6.68 11.21 -0.12
CA ALA A 189 -7.94 11.96 -0.10
C ALA A 189 -8.40 12.29 1.34
N ARG A 190 -8.15 11.39 2.29
CA ARG A 190 -8.39 11.64 3.73
C ARG A 190 -7.47 12.71 4.29
N GLY A 191 -6.20 12.62 3.96
CA GLY A 191 -5.16 13.53 4.45
C GLY A 191 -5.33 14.95 3.90
N ALA A 192 -5.59 15.06 2.60
CA ALA A 192 -5.82 16.31 1.90
C ALA A 192 -7.11 17.03 2.34
N GLY A 193 -8.05 16.30 2.94
CA GLY A 193 -9.32 16.83 3.43
C GLY A 193 -10.47 16.76 2.42
N ASP A 194 -10.22 16.27 1.21
CA ASP A 194 -11.22 16.08 0.16
C ASP A 194 -12.26 14.99 0.48
N LEU A 195 -11.91 14.02 1.34
CA LEU A 195 -12.81 12.92 1.71
C LEU A 195 -13.24 12.97 3.20
N PRO A 196 -14.47 13.40 3.52
CA PRO A 196 -14.96 13.50 4.89
C PRO A 196 -15.15 12.13 5.54
N ARG A 197 -14.92 12.04 6.85
CA ARG A 197 -14.93 10.79 7.64
C ARG A 197 -16.15 9.89 7.41
N GLY A 198 -15.93 8.59 7.56
CA GLY A 198 -16.96 7.57 7.33
C GLY A 198 -16.99 7.05 5.89
N ARG A 199 -17.90 6.13 5.61
CA ARG A 199 -18.00 5.49 4.29
C ARG A 199 -18.29 6.53 3.20
N PRO A 200 -17.52 6.55 2.08
CA PRO A 200 -17.84 7.43 0.96
C PRO A 200 -19.26 7.14 0.43
N ALA A 201 -20.08 8.18 0.36
CA ALA A 201 -21.51 8.05 0.04
C ALA A 201 -21.75 7.90 -1.48
N LYS A 202 -20.97 8.62 -2.28
CA LYS A 202 -21.01 8.60 -3.73
C LYS A 202 -19.67 8.12 -4.27
N LYS A 203 -19.72 7.37 -5.37
CA LYS A 203 -18.54 6.90 -6.07
C LYS A 203 -18.87 6.70 -7.54
N GLU A 204 -17.87 6.78 -8.39
CA GLU A 204 -17.98 6.36 -9.78
C GLU A 204 -18.29 4.85 -9.89
N ALA A 205 -18.74 4.43 -11.07
CA ALA A 205 -18.92 3.02 -11.39
C ALA A 205 -17.55 2.34 -11.48
N LYS A 206 -17.50 1.04 -11.15
CA LYS A 206 -16.31 0.23 -11.42
C LYS A 206 -16.19 0.08 -12.94
N SER A 207 -15.05 0.44 -13.53
CA SER A 207 -14.81 0.24 -14.96
C SER A 207 -14.40 -1.20 -15.27
N ASP A 208 -14.55 -1.59 -16.54
CA ASP A 208 -14.06 -2.87 -17.05
C ASP A 208 -12.53 -2.95 -16.99
N ASP A 209 -11.84 -1.83 -17.24
CA ASP A 209 -10.37 -1.73 -17.11
C ASP A 209 -9.91 -2.01 -15.68
N PHE A 210 -10.58 -1.41 -14.68
CA PHE A 210 -10.29 -1.69 -13.28
C PHE A 210 -10.51 -3.17 -12.97
N THR A 211 -11.60 -3.75 -13.46
CA THR A 211 -11.91 -5.18 -13.24
C THR A 211 -10.86 -6.08 -13.88
N THR A 212 -10.40 -5.74 -15.07
CA THR A 212 -9.35 -6.49 -15.79
C THR A 212 -8.04 -6.45 -15.02
N GLN A 213 -7.63 -5.26 -14.55
CA GLN A 213 -6.42 -5.08 -13.76
C GLN A 213 -6.50 -5.75 -12.38
N GLU A 214 -7.66 -5.73 -11.75
CA GLU A 214 -7.91 -6.43 -10.49
C GLU A 214 -7.72 -7.94 -10.68
N ASN A 215 -8.39 -8.53 -11.68
CA ASN A 215 -8.31 -9.95 -11.96
C ASN A 215 -6.88 -10.36 -12.32
N SER A 216 -6.17 -9.59 -13.16
CA SER A 216 -4.81 -9.93 -13.57
C SER A 216 -3.83 -10.02 -12.39
N CYS A 217 -3.99 -9.19 -11.36
CA CYS A 217 -3.16 -9.26 -10.16
C CYS A 217 -3.62 -10.36 -9.19
N MET A 218 -4.93 -10.54 -9.02
CA MET A 218 -5.46 -11.51 -8.07
C MET A 218 -5.26 -12.96 -8.56
N GLU A 219 -5.39 -13.20 -9.85
CA GLU A 219 -5.33 -14.54 -10.47
C GLU A 219 -3.91 -14.96 -10.90
N GLY A 220 -2.99 -14.01 -11.10
CA GLY A 220 -1.58 -14.27 -11.44
C GLY A 220 -0.74 -14.68 -10.25
#